data_AF-A0A938VNZ7-F1
#
_entry.id   AF-A0A938VNZ7-F1
#
_cell.length_a   1.000
_cell.length_b   1.000
_cell.length_c   1.000
_cell.angle_alpha   90.00
_cell.angle_beta   90.00
_cell.angle_gamma   90.00
#
_symmetry.space_group_name_H-M   'P 1'
#
loop_
_entity.id
_entity.type
_entity.pdbx_description
1 polymer ?
#
loop_
_entity_poly.entity_id
_entity_poly.type
_entity_poly.pdbx_seq_one_letter_code
_entity_poly.pdbx_strand_id
1 'polypeptide(L)' 'MAALIKDSIGADTQVEPGGRGEFSVWVDGTKIAEKSHSGFPAEQTLVETVRHALGLS' A
#
# COMPACT_ATOMS: atom_id res chain seq x y z
N MET A 1 -2.06 -4.59 6.56
CA MET A 1 -1.69 -3.86 5.33
C MET A 1 -1.80 -4.74 4.07
N ALA A 2 -0.89 -5.68 3.79
CA ALA A 2 -0.98 -6.49 2.55
C ALA A 2 -2.29 -7.32 2.46
N ALA A 3 -2.66 -8.03 3.54
CA ALA A 3 -3.93 -8.75 3.63
C ALA A 3 -5.15 -7.81 3.44
N LEU A 4 -5.15 -6.64 4.08
CA LEU A 4 -6.20 -5.63 3.92
C LEU A 4 -6.39 -5.22 2.45
N ILE A 5 -5.29 -4.95 1.73
CA ILE A 5 -5.33 -4.56 0.32
C ILE A 5 -5.91 -5.69 -0.53
N LYS A 6 -5.46 -6.93 -0.29
CA LYS A 6 -5.98 -8.11 -0.97
C LYS A 6 -7.48 -8.27 -0.74
N ASP A 7 -7.94 -8.19 0.51
CA ASP A 7 -9.35 -8.38 0.86
C ASP A 7 -10.24 -7.24 0.36
N SER A 8 -9.73 -6.00 0.32
CA SER A 8 -10.53 -4.80 -0.02
C SER A 8 -10.63 -4.52 -1.52
N ILE A 9 -9.68 -5.02 -2.32
CA ILE A 9 -9.52 -4.67 -3.73
C ILE A 9 -9.43 -5.91 -4.63
N GLY A 10 -9.17 -7.10 -4.06
CA GLY A 10 -8.96 -8.33 -4.82
C GLY A 10 -7.66 -8.33 -5.62
N ALA A 11 -6.75 -7.38 -5.37
CA ALA A 11 -5.48 -7.26 -6.04
C ALA A 11 -4.49 -8.31 -5.51
N ASP A 12 -3.76 -8.94 -6.42
CA ASP A 12 -2.61 -9.76 -6.03
C ASP A 12 -1.52 -8.86 -5.45
N THR A 13 -1.10 -9.19 -4.22
CA THR A 13 -0.09 -8.44 -3.49
C THR A 13 1.14 -9.31 -3.28
N GLN A 14 2.31 -8.76 -3.56
CA GLN A 14 3.59 -9.36 -3.23
C GLN A 14 4.19 -8.61 -2.04
N VAL A 15 4.75 -9.35 -1.08
CA VAL A 15 5.44 -8.77 0.06
C VAL A 15 6.94 -8.95 -0.14
N GLU A 16 7.66 -7.84 -0.25
CA GLU A 16 9.11 -7.83 -0.44
C GLU A 16 9.82 -7.43 0.86
N PRO A 17 10.95 -8.05 1.21
CA PRO A 17 11.78 -7.60 2.34
C PRO A 17 12.35 -6.19 2.09
N GLY A 18 12.02 -5.25 2.98
CA GLY A 18 12.59 -3.90 2.98
C GLY A 18 13.75 -3.72 3.97
N GLY A 19 14.30 -2.51 4.02
CA GLY A 19 15.31 -2.11 4.99
C GLY A 19 14.79 -2.05 6.44
N ARG A 20 15.69 -1.79 7.40
CA ARG A 20 15.32 -1.71 8.83
C ARG A 20 14.25 -0.63 9.04
N GLY A 21 13.07 -1.09 9.46
CA GLY A 21 11.94 -0.22 9.73
C GLY A 21 11.29 0.33 8.46
N GLU A 22 11.58 -0.18 7.28
CA GLU A 22 10.94 0.33 6.06
C GLU A 22 9.47 -0.13 5.98
N PHE A 23 8.62 0.75 5.47
CA PHE A 23 7.30 0.40 4.96
C PHE A 23 6.98 1.30 3.78
N SER A 24 6.77 0.68 2.63
CA SER A 24 6.36 1.34 1.40
C SER A 24 5.39 0.44 0.63
N VAL A 25 4.50 1.07 -0.13
CA VAL A 25 3.54 0.39 -1.00
C VAL A 25 3.74 0.94 -2.41
N TRP A 26 3.89 0.01 -3.35
CA TRP A 26 4.20 0.30 -4.75
C TRP A 26 3.13 -0.32 -5.65
N VAL A 27 2.77 0.39 -6.71
CA VAL A 27 1.88 -0.07 -7.78
C VAL A 27 2.57 0.27 -9.10
N ASP A 28 2.77 -0.73 -9.96
CA ASP A 28 3.43 -0.58 -11.26
C ASP A 28 4.75 0.20 -11.21
N GLY A 29 5.59 -0.09 -10.21
CA GLY A 29 6.88 0.56 -10.01
C GLY A 29 6.81 1.99 -9.45
N THR A 30 5.61 2.50 -9.15
CA THR A 30 5.40 3.81 -8.54
C THR A 30 5.10 3.66 -7.05
N LYS A 31 5.86 4.36 -6.19
CA LYS A 31 5.57 4.39 -4.76
C LYS A 31 4.34 5.27 -4.52
N ILE A 32 3.30 4.69 -3.93
CA ILE A 32 2.02 5.38 -3.70
C ILE A 32 1.79 5.72 -2.23
N ALA A 33 2.43 4.97 -1.32
CA ALA A 33 2.38 5.24 0.12
C ALA A 33 3.67 4.79 0.80
N GLU A 34 4.01 5.45 1.90
CA GLU A 34 5.09 5.04 2.79
C GLU A 34 4.73 5.40 4.23
N LYS A 35 5.43 4.80 5.19
CA LYS A 35 5.32 5.25 6.57
C LYS A 35 6.02 6.59 6.73
N SER A 36 5.48 7.44 7.59
CA SER A 36 6.14 8.66 8.02
C SER A 36 6.89 8.43 9.34
N HIS A 37 7.53 9.50 9.83
CA HIS A 37 8.06 9.52 11.20
C HIS A 37 6.96 9.37 12.28
N SER A 38 5.72 9.72 11.96
CA SER A 38 4.58 9.62 12.87
C SER A 38 3.86 8.27 12.82
N GLY A 39 4.23 7.38 11.89
CA GLY A 39 3.73 6.01 11.85
C GLY A 39 3.27 5.57 10.47
N PHE A 40 2.42 4.54 10.46
CA PHE A 40 1.84 3.98 9.25
C PHE A 40 0.69 4.86 8.73
N PRO A 41 0.45 4.88 7.41
CA PRO A 41 -0.74 5.50 6.86
C PRO A 41 -2.00 4.84 7.42
N ALA A 42 -3.10 5.59 7.49
CA ALA A 42 -4.39 5.05 7.88
C ALA A 42 -4.87 4.01 6.85
N GLU A 43 -5.50 2.95 7.34
CA GLU A 43 -5.93 1.81 6.51
C GLU A 43 -6.87 2.23 5.37
N GLN A 44 -7.88 3.05 5.68
CA GLN A 44 -8.82 3.56 4.68
C GLN A 44 -8.12 4.40 3.61
N THR A 45 -7.27 5.34 4.02
CA THR A 45 -6.49 6.19 3.10
C THR A 45 -5.59 5.34 2.20
N LEU A 46 -5.00 4.27 2.74
CA LEU A 46 -4.16 3.38 1.94
C LEU A 46 -4.98 2.64 0.88
N VAL A 47 -6.13 2.08 1.23
CA VAL A 47 -7.01 1.38 0.29
C VAL A 47 -7.50 2.31 -0.82
N GLU A 48 -7.92 3.53 -0.47
CA GLU A 48 -8.35 4.55 -1.44
C GLU A 48 -7.20 4.94 -2.38
N THR A 49 -6.00 5.12 -1.85
CA THR A 49 -4.80 5.46 -2.64
C THR A 49 -4.45 4.34 -3.61
N VAL A 50 -4.51 3.07 -3.17
CA VAL A 50 -4.27 1.91 -4.04
C VAL A 50 -5.34 1.80 -5.13
N ARG A 51 -6.62 1.99 -4.80
CA ARG A 51 -7.72 1.99 -5.79
C ARG A 51 -7.51 3.04 -6.87
N HIS A 52 -7.19 4.27 -6.46
CA HIS A 52 -6.92 5.36 -7.40
C HIS A 52 -5.70 5.06 -8.28
N ALA A 53 -4.61 4.50 -7.71
CA ALA A 53 -3.42 4.10 -8.46
C ALA A 53 -3.71 3.01 -9.50
N LEU A 54 -4.65 2.10 -9.22
CA LEU A 54 -5.08 1.04 -10.14
C LEU A 54 -6.17 1.49 -11.14
N GLY A 55 -6.60 2.76 -11.09
CA GLY A 55 -7.69 3.26 -11.94
C GLY A 55 -9.08 2.72 -11.59
N LEU A 56 -9.24 2.16 -10.39
CA LEU A 56 -10.51 1.67 -9.86
C LEU A 56 -11.27 2.84 -9.22
N SER A 57 -11.97 3.61 -10.05
CA SER A 57 -12.80 4.76 -9.62
C SER A 57 -14.26 4.36 -9.40
#